data_AF-A0A9X9LE47-F1
#
_entry.id   AF-A0A9X9LE47-F1
#
_cell.length_a   1.000
_cell.length_b   1.000
_cell.length_c   1.000
_cell.angle_alpha   90.00
_cell.angle_beta   90.00
_cell.angle_gamma   90.00
#
_symmetry.space_group_name_H-M   'P 1'
#
loop_
_entity.id
_entity.type
_entity.pdbx_description
1 polymer ?
#
loop_
_entity_poly.entity_id
_entity_poly.type
_entity_poly.pdbx_seq_one_letter_code
_entity_poly.pdbx_strand_id
1 'polypeptide(L)'
;MPQTVKGMLQNFLDLVRLYGHIPNGARVYYLQRSQPPLLTLMMDRYVTHTNDTAFPRDNIETLALELDFWMENRTISVSLGGQSYVLNHYAVPYGGPRPEAYSKDFELADTLPEEDRVTLWAELKAGAESGWDFSSRWLIGGPNSTSLSSIRTSKFVPVDLNAFLCQAEALMSNFYTRLGNDIQATKYRNLQQQRLAAMRAILWDEEKGAWFDYDLENGKKNLEFYPSNLTPLWSGCFSDPDAVDKALKYLEDSQILTYQYGIPTSLQKTGQQWDFPNAWAPCRTWSSEVWPSLLHLGPRKWLSSWLRIGSEPTLRSTPKSQPCLRSMTSAVVGSQVEEGSMKFRRALAGPMEWS
;
A
#
# COMPACT_ATOMS: atom_id res chain seq x y z
N MET A 1 13.01 -3.88 18.54
CA MET A 1 12.08 -4.74 19.30
C MET A 1 11.66 -5.95 18.47
N PRO A 2 12.53 -6.96 18.26
CA PRO A 2 12.26 -8.07 17.34
C PRO A 2 11.05 -8.93 17.73
N GLN A 3 10.79 -9.09 19.03
CA GLN A 3 9.65 -9.88 19.52
C GLN A 3 8.30 -9.26 19.14
N THR A 4 8.18 -7.93 19.23
CA THR A 4 6.97 -7.22 18.79
C THR A 4 6.73 -7.40 17.29
N VAL A 5 7.80 -7.34 16.48
CA VAL A 5 7.71 -7.57 15.03
C VAL A 5 7.24 -9.00 14.73
N LYS A 6 7.83 -10.01 15.40
CA LYS A 6 7.41 -11.40 15.25
C LYS A 6 5.93 -11.60 15.62
N GLY A 7 5.48 -10.99 16.72
CA GLY A 7 4.08 -11.02 17.13
C GLY A 7 3.12 -10.39 16.11
N MET A 8 3.50 -9.26 15.51
CA MET A 8 2.71 -8.64 14.43
C MET A 8 2.66 -9.53 13.18
N LEU A 9 3.78 -10.12 12.79
CA LEU A 9 3.82 -11.09 11.68
C LEU A 9 2.93 -12.30 11.96
N GLN A 10 2.96 -12.83 13.19
CA GLN A 10 2.09 -13.93 13.59
C GLN A 10 0.61 -13.57 13.45
N ASN A 11 0.22 -12.38 13.90
CA ASN A 11 -1.16 -11.90 13.74
C ASN A 11 -1.58 -11.84 12.26
N PHE A 12 -0.71 -11.34 11.38
CA PHE A 12 -1.01 -11.30 9.95
C PHE A 12 -1.11 -12.70 9.33
N LEU A 13 -0.19 -13.61 9.69
CA LEU A 13 -0.25 -15.00 9.25
C LEU A 13 -1.55 -15.68 9.69
N ASP A 14 -2.01 -15.43 10.91
CA ASP A 14 -3.27 -15.97 11.41
C ASP A 14 -4.49 -15.38 10.66
N LEU A 15 -4.45 -14.09 10.30
CA LEU A 15 -5.48 -13.47 9.46
C LEU A 15 -5.53 -14.10 8.06
N VAL A 16 -4.37 -14.33 7.43
CA VAL A 16 -4.30 -14.98 6.12
C VAL A 16 -4.83 -16.42 6.18
N ARG A 17 -4.53 -17.18 7.25
CA ARG A 17 -5.07 -18.53 7.44
C ARG A 17 -6.59 -18.55 7.60
N LEU A 18 -7.15 -17.53 8.25
CA LEU A 18 -8.59 -17.46 8.50
C LEU A 18 -9.39 -16.92 7.31
N TYR A 19 -8.84 -15.96 6.57
CA TYR A 19 -9.58 -15.17 5.57
C TYR A 19 -8.95 -15.22 4.16
N GLY A 20 -7.84 -15.93 3.97
CA GLY A 20 -7.11 -16.03 2.70
C GLY A 20 -6.25 -14.80 2.37
N HIS A 21 -6.39 -13.70 3.12
CA HIS A 21 -5.65 -12.45 2.91
C HIS A 21 -5.56 -11.66 4.22
N ILE A 22 -4.76 -10.59 4.23
CA ILE A 22 -4.77 -9.61 5.32
C ILE A 22 -5.88 -8.59 5.06
N PRO A 23 -6.96 -8.54 5.86
CA PRO A 23 -7.96 -7.48 5.73
C PRO A 23 -7.35 -6.11 6.06
N ASN A 24 -7.89 -5.04 5.50
CA ASN A 24 -7.47 -3.64 5.73
C ASN A 24 -7.29 -3.30 7.23
N GLY A 25 -8.12 -3.89 8.09
CA GLY A 25 -7.90 -3.96 9.53
C GLY A 25 -8.67 -5.13 10.14
N ALA A 26 -8.36 -5.49 11.39
CA ALA A 26 -9.01 -6.61 12.09
C ALA A 26 -10.44 -6.28 12.58
N ARG A 27 -11.34 -5.95 11.65
CA ARG A 27 -12.77 -5.70 11.88
C ARG A 27 -13.61 -6.35 10.79
N VAL A 28 -14.82 -6.80 11.15
CA VAL A 28 -15.70 -7.57 10.26
C VAL A 28 -15.98 -6.87 8.93
N TYR A 29 -16.15 -5.54 8.95
CA TYR A 29 -16.44 -4.76 7.75
C TYR A 29 -15.22 -4.54 6.81
N TYR A 30 -14.03 -5.01 7.21
CA TYR A 30 -12.83 -5.00 6.37
C TYR A 30 -12.56 -6.34 5.68
N LEU A 31 -13.26 -7.43 6.03
CA LEU A 31 -12.99 -8.77 5.49
C LEU A 31 -13.12 -8.92 3.97
N GLN A 32 -13.68 -7.91 3.29
CA GLN A 32 -13.86 -7.90 1.84
C GLN A 32 -12.77 -7.13 1.09
N ARG A 33 -11.86 -6.44 1.81
CA ARG A 33 -10.80 -5.62 1.21
C ARG A 33 -9.49 -5.74 1.97
N SER A 34 -8.41 -5.76 1.21
CA SER A 34 -7.04 -5.86 1.73
C SER A 34 -6.43 -4.48 1.99
N GLN A 35 -5.11 -4.44 2.07
CA GLN A 35 -4.25 -3.26 1.96
C GLN A 35 -2.99 -3.62 1.13
N PRO A 36 -2.11 -2.66 0.77
CA PRO A 36 -0.89 -2.96 0.03
C PRO A 36 -0.12 -4.17 0.62
N PRO A 37 0.21 -5.20 -0.19
CA PRO A 37 0.69 -6.49 0.31
C PRO A 37 2.17 -6.45 0.70
N LEU A 38 2.42 -6.25 1.99
CA LEU A 38 3.78 -6.11 2.53
C LEU A 38 4.22 -7.29 3.40
N LEU A 39 3.40 -8.32 3.64
CA LEU A 39 3.71 -9.41 4.59
C LEU A 39 5.03 -10.11 4.26
N THR A 40 5.22 -10.52 3.00
CA THR A 40 6.43 -11.21 2.54
C THR A 40 7.68 -10.32 2.71
N LEU A 41 7.54 -9.01 2.47
CA LEU A 41 8.61 -8.03 2.63
C LEU A 41 8.94 -7.82 4.12
N MET A 42 7.92 -7.74 4.98
CA MET A 42 8.08 -7.65 6.43
C MET A 42 8.75 -8.91 6.99
N MET A 43 8.40 -10.08 6.47
CA MET A 43 9.06 -11.34 6.80
C MET A 43 10.54 -11.31 6.44
N ASP A 44 10.89 -10.87 5.23
CA ASP A 44 12.31 -10.75 4.81
C ASP A 44 13.10 -9.80 5.70
N ARG A 45 12.54 -8.63 6.04
CA ARG A 45 13.20 -7.68 6.95
C ARG A 45 13.40 -8.27 8.34
N TYR A 46 12.42 -9.00 8.86
CA TYR A 46 12.52 -9.68 10.15
C TYR A 46 13.61 -10.75 10.14
N VAL A 47 13.61 -11.62 9.14
CA VAL A 47 14.59 -12.72 9.00
C VAL A 47 16.00 -12.15 8.80
N THR A 48 16.16 -11.14 7.96
CA THR A 48 17.45 -10.46 7.73
C THR A 48 18.02 -9.86 9.02
N HIS A 49 17.17 -9.34 9.90
CA HIS A 49 17.63 -8.75 11.17
C HIS A 49 17.90 -9.79 12.26
N THR A 50 17.14 -10.89 12.30
CA THR A 50 17.16 -11.86 13.41
C THR A 50 17.87 -13.17 13.11
N ASN A 51 18.11 -13.47 11.83
CA ASN A 51 18.52 -14.77 11.32
C ASN A 51 17.58 -15.93 11.69
N ASP A 52 16.32 -15.65 12.06
CA ASP A 52 15.31 -16.67 12.35
C ASP A 52 14.80 -17.29 11.05
N THR A 53 15.56 -18.25 10.51
CA THR A 53 15.23 -18.96 9.27
C THR A 53 14.17 -20.04 9.44
N ALA A 54 13.84 -20.42 10.68
CA ALA A 54 12.75 -21.36 10.95
C ALA A 54 11.39 -20.68 10.74
N PHE A 55 11.27 -19.41 11.14
CA PHE A 55 10.00 -18.69 11.01
C PHE A 55 9.43 -18.62 9.57
N PRO A 56 10.17 -18.24 8.51
CA PRO A 56 9.66 -18.31 7.15
C PRO A 56 9.42 -19.74 6.69
N ARG A 57 10.25 -20.72 7.10
CA ARG A 57 10.07 -22.15 6.77
C ARG A 57 8.69 -22.65 7.21
N ASP A 58 8.32 -22.34 8.45
CA ASP A 58 7.09 -22.82 9.07
C ASP A 58 5.83 -22.13 8.54
N ASN A 59 5.99 -21.00 7.82
CA ASN A 59 4.90 -20.13 7.41
C ASN A 59 4.86 -19.87 5.89
N ILE A 60 5.73 -20.50 5.09
CA ILE A 60 5.87 -20.19 3.66
C ILE A 60 4.60 -20.44 2.86
N GLU A 61 3.84 -21.49 3.19
CA GLU A 61 2.55 -21.79 2.56
C GLU A 61 1.51 -20.71 2.85
N THR A 62 1.56 -20.09 4.04
CA THR A 62 0.67 -18.97 4.38
C THR A 62 1.08 -17.70 3.62
N LEU A 63 2.38 -17.45 3.40
CA LEU A 63 2.83 -16.35 2.54
C LEU A 63 2.39 -16.55 1.09
N ALA A 64 2.48 -17.79 0.59
CA ALA A 64 2.00 -18.15 -0.74
C ALA A 64 0.48 -17.91 -0.87
N LEU A 65 -0.30 -18.28 0.14
CA LEU A 65 -1.75 -18.09 0.16
C LEU A 65 -2.16 -16.62 0.02
N GLU A 66 -1.44 -15.68 0.66
CA GLU A 66 -1.71 -14.26 0.49
C GLU A 66 -1.46 -13.80 -0.96
N LEU A 67 -0.40 -14.29 -1.61
CA LEU A 67 -0.12 -13.97 -3.00
C LEU A 67 -1.16 -14.57 -3.95
N ASP A 68 -1.63 -15.79 -3.67
CA ASP A 68 -2.70 -16.43 -4.44
C ASP A 68 -3.98 -15.58 -4.39
N PHE A 69 -4.33 -14.98 -3.24
CA PHE A 69 -5.46 -14.04 -3.16
C PHE A 69 -5.35 -12.90 -4.17
N TRP A 70 -4.18 -12.28 -4.34
CA TRP A 70 -3.98 -11.20 -5.31
C TRP A 70 -4.11 -11.72 -6.74
N MET A 71 -3.55 -12.90 -7.03
CA MET A 71 -3.60 -13.48 -8.37
C MET A 71 -4.99 -13.97 -8.76
N GLU A 72 -5.79 -14.42 -7.81
CA GLU A 72 -7.15 -14.91 -8.06
C GLU A 72 -8.18 -13.78 -8.12
N ASN A 73 -8.05 -12.78 -7.24
CA ASN A 73 -9.13 -11.81 -7.01
C ASN A 73 -8.81 -10.39 -7.50
N ARG A 74 -7.56 -10.11 -7.88
CA ARG A 74 -7.08 -8.75 -8.21
C ARG A 74 -6.31 -8.69 -9.52
N THR A 75 -6.38 -9.74 -10.34
CA THR A 75 -5.66 -9.81 -11.61
C THR A 75 -6.45 -9.16 -12.74
N ILE A 76 -5.72 -8.42 -13.59
CA ILE A 76 -6.23 -7.79 -14.80
C ILE A 76 -5.27 -8.05 -15.97
N SER A 77 -5.83 -8.21 -17.17
CA SER A 77 -5.05 -8.38 -18.41
C SER A 77 -5.12 -7.10 -19.25
N VAL A 78 -3.96 -6.57 -19.63
CA VAL A 78 -3.83 -5.37 -20.48
C VAL A 78 -3.19 -5.74 -21.80
N SER A 79 -3.82 -5.38 -22.91
CA SER A 79 -3.30 -5.68 -24.25
C SER A 79 -2.58 -4.46 -24.83
N LEU A 80 -1.32 -4.62 -25.22
CA LEU A 80 -0.52 -3.58 -25.88
C LEU A 80 0.26 -4.20 -27.04
N GLY A 81 0.10 -3.65 -28.24
CA GLY A 81 0.81 -4.12 -29.44
C GLY A 81 0.53 -5.58 -29.82
N GLY A 82 -0.67 -6.09 -29.53
CA GLY A 82 -1.05 -7.48 -29.79
C GLY A 82 -0.55 -8.50 -28.76
N GLN A 83 0.21 -8.06 -27.74
CA GLN A 83 0.63 -8.88 -26.61
C GLN A 83 -0.23 -8.57 -25.38
N SER A 84 -0.59 -9.61 -24.62
CA SER A 84 -1.33 -9.49 -23.37
C SER A 84 -0.38 -9.56 -22.18
N TYR A 85 -0.55 -8.63 -21.25
CA TYR A 85 0.25 -8.50 -20.03
C TYR A 85 -0.65 -8.64 -18.81
N VAL A 86 -0.25 -9.49 -17.87
CA VAL A 86 -1.00 -9.75 -16.63
C VAL A 86 -0.42 -8.88 -15.52
N LEU A 87 -1.26 -8.06 -14.89
CA LEU A 87 -0.94 -7.17 -13.78
C LEU A 87 -2.03 -7.28 -12.71
N ASN A 88 -1.90 -6.50 -11.64
CA ASN A 88 -2.90 -6.41 -10.58
C ASN A 88 -3.42 -4.99 -10.40
N HIS A 89 -4.67 -4.89 -9.94
CA HIS A 89 -5.33 -3.64 -9.55
C HIS A 89 -6.03 -3.77 -8.19
N TYR A 90 -6.38 -2.64 -7.57
CA TYR A 90 -7.23 -2.65 -6.37
C TYR A 90 -8.69 -2.70 -6.81
N ALA A 91 -9.45 -3.69 -6.33
CA ALA A 91 -10.82 -3.90 -6.76
C ALA A 91 -11.61 -4.64 -5.68
N VAL A 92 -12.73 -4.07 -5.24
CA VAL A 92 -13.54 -4.67 -4.18
C VAL A 92 -14.93 -5.00 -4.74
N PRO A 93 -15.33 -6.29 -4.82
CA PRO A 93 -16.53 -6.70 -5.54
C PRO A 93 -17.85 -6.48 -4.79
N TYR A 94 -17.82 -6.07 -3.52
CA TYR A 94 -19.01 -6.03 -2.66
C TYR A 94 -19.67 -4.64 -2.59
N GLY A 95 -21.00 -4.62 -2.76
CA GLY A 95 -21.84 -3.42 -2.81
C GLY A 95 -22.21 -2.80 -1.45
N GLY A 96 -22.69 -1.56 -1.48
CA GLY A 96 -23.11 -0.77 -0.31
C GLY A 96 -22.04 0.18 0.22
N PRO A 97 -22.43 1.27 0.91
CA PRO A 97 -21.49 2.23 1.50
C PRO A 97 -20.58 1.57 2.56
N ARG A 98 -19.40 2.15 2.79
CA ARG A 98 -18.49 1.65 3.83
C ARG A 98 -19.11 1.83 5.22
N PRO A 99 -19.22 0.79 6.06
CA PRO A 99 -19.84 0.94 7.38
C PRO A 99 -19.17 1.99 8.29
N GLU A 100 -17.85 2.13 8.21
CA GLU A 100 -17.10 3.13 8.98
C GLU A 100 -17.27 4.58 8.51
N ALA A 101 -17.82 4.78 7.30
CA ALA A 101 -18.02 6.07 6.66
C ALA A 101 -19.41 6.18 6.02
N TYR A 102 -20.40 5.46 6.57
CA TYR A 102 -21.67 5.19 5.91
C TYR A 102 -22.37 6.46 5.41
N SER A 103 -22.54 7.46 6.28
CA SER A 103 -23.26 8.69 5.94
C SER A 103 -22.60 9.43 4.77
N LYS A 104 -21.27 9.56 4.79
CA LYS A 104 -20.51 10.25 3.74
C LYS A 104 -20.62 9.54 2.39
N ASP A 105 -20.48 8.21 2.39
CA ASP A 105 -20.55 7.41 1.17
C ASP A 105 -21.98 7.38 0.61
N PHE A 106 -22.98 7.37 1.48
CA PHE A 106 -24.39 7.42 1.08
C PHE A 106 -24.77 8.78 0.50
N GLU A 107 -24.45 9.88 1.18
CA GLU A 107 -24.72 11.25 0.74
C GLU A 107 -24.03 11.57 -0.59
N LEU A 108 -22.79 11.09 -0.79
CA LEU A 108 -22.06 11.28 -2.05
C LEU A 108 -22.74 10.60 -3.24
N ALA A 109 -23.40 9.46 -2.99
CA ALA A 109 -24.05 8.65 -4.02
C ALA A 109 -25.53 9.01 -4.21
N ASP A 110 -26.13 9.81 -3.32
CA ASP A 110 -27.58 10.03 -3.27
C ASP A 110 -28.17 10.62 -4.56
N THR A 111 -27.39 11.39 -5.31
CA THR A 111 -27.84 11.99 -6.57
C THR A 111 -27.68 11.09 -7.80
N LEU A 112 -27.04 9.92 -7.66
CA LEU A 112 -26.75 9.00 -8.76
C LEU A 112 -27.85 7.94 -8.94
N PRO A 113 -28.02 7.38 -10.16
CA PRO A 113 -28.79 6.15 -10.40
C PRO A 113 -28.26 4.98 -9.58
N GLU A 114 -29.12 4.01 -9.24
CA GLU A 114 -28.76 2.89 -8.35
C GLU A 114 -27.54 2.09 -8.80
N GLU A 115 -27.41 1.81 -10.10
CA GLU A 115 -26.25 1.11 -10.68
C GLU A 115 -24.94 1.89 -10.50
N ASP A 116 -25.00 3.21 -10.66
CA ASP A 116 -23.87 4.12 -10.48
C ASP A 116 -23.51 4.27 -9.00
N ARG A 117 -24.49 4.17 -8.08
CA ARG A 117 -24.25 4.16 -6.62
C ARG A 117 -23.43 2.95 -6.20
N VAL A 118 -23.83 1.76 -6.65
CA VAL A 118 -23.13 0.51 -6.33
C VAL A 118 -21.71 0.52 -6.87
N THR A 119 -21.55 0.99 -8.11
CA THR A 119 -20.23 1.18 -8.73
C THR A 119 -19.38 2.16 -7.92
N LEU A 120 -19.91 3.35 -7.60
CA LEU A 120 -19.20 4.34 -6.81
C LEU A 120 -18.75 3.79 -5.45
N TRP A 121 -19.61 3.06 -4.73
CA TRP A 121 -19.24 2.46 -3.45
C TRP A 121 -18.13 1.41 -3.57
N ALA A 122 -18.12 0.63 -4.66
CA ALA A 122 -17.03 -0.31 -4.94
C ALA A 122 -15.71 0.44 -5.20
N GLU A 123 -15.75 1.54 -5.96
CA GLU A 123 -14.58 2.38 -6.23
C GLU A 123 -14.03 3.05 -4.96
N LEU A 124 -14.91 3.54 -4.06
CA LEU A 124 -14.50 4.08 -2.76
C LEU A 124 -13.82 3.02 -1.89
N LYS A 125 -14.31 1.78 -1.91
CA LYS A 125 -13.69 0.66 -1.18
C LYS A 125 -12.36 0.25 -1.79
N ALA A 126 -12.23 0.26 -3.12
CA ALA A 126 -10.96 0.04 -3.80
C ALA A 126 -9.95 1.15 -3.49
N GLY A 127 -10.39 2.41 -3.42
CA GLY A 127 -9.61 3.53 -2.91
C GLY A 127 -9.07 3.27 -1.50
N ALA A 128 -9.91 2.74 -0.60
CA ALA A 128 -9.49 2.33 0.74
C ALA A 128 -8.54 1.11 0.74
N GLU A 129 -8.74 0.13 -0.14
CA GLU A 129 -7.84 -1.02 -0.32
C GLU A 129 -6.44 -0.57 -0.79
N SER A 130 -6.36 0.47 -1.62
CA SER A 130 -5.08 1.02 -2.05
C SER A 130 -4.26 1.66 -0.93
N GLY A 131 -4.91 2.04 0.18
CA GLY A 131 -4.32 2.87 1.24
C GLY A 131 -4.30 4.36 0.92
N TRP A 132 -4.78 4.78 -0.26
CA TRP A 132 -4.84 6.18 -0.71
C TRP A 132 -6.29 6.68 -0.79
N ASP A 133 -7.01 6.71 0.34
CA ASP A 133 -8.42 7.11 0.46
C ASP A 133 -8.62 8.55 0.99
N PHE A 134 -8.65 9.60 0.19
CA PHE A 134 -8.69 9.60 -1.27
C PHE A 134 -7.61 10.52 -1.82
N SER A 135 -7.38 10.39 -3.13
CA SER A 135 -6.36 11.10 -3.89
C SER A 135 -6.87 11.35 -5.30
N SER A 136 -6.42 12.46 -5.89
CA SER A 136 -6.53 12.76 -7.33
C SER A 136 -6.00 11.63 -8.21
N ARG A 137 -5.11 10.79 -7.67
CA ARG A 137 -4.56 9.58 -8.33
C ARG A 137 -5.64 8.69 -8.93
N TRP A 138 -6.81 8.62 -8.29
CA TRP A 138 -7.92 7.76 -8.69
C TRP A 138 -9.08 8.51 -9.36
N LEU A 139 -8.98 9.83 -9.50
CA LEU A 139 -10.07 10.66 -10.01
C LEU A 139 -9.86 10.89 -11.51
N ILE A 140 -10.85 10.53 -12.32
CA ILE A 140 -10.79 10.80 -13.76
C ILE A 140 -11.35 12.20 -14.05
N GLY A 141 -10.65 12.92 -14.94
CA GLY A 141 -10.95 14.28 -15.33
C GLY A 141 -12.20 14.40 -16.21
N GLY A 142 -13.34 14.70 -15.59
CA GLY A 142 -14.50 15.34 -16.23
C GLY A 142 -14.59 16.84 -15.89
N PRO A 143 -15.71 17.53 -16.19
CA PRO A 143 -15.90 18.96 -15.87
C PRO A 143 -15.66 19.32 -14.39
N ASN A 144 -15.79 18.34 -13.49
CA ASN A 144 -15.50 18.43 -12.05
C ASN A 144 -14.42 17.42 -11.64
N SER A 145 -13.23 17.48 -12.26
CA SER A 145 -12.11 16.55 -12.08
C SER A 145 -11.56 16.40 -10.64
N THR A 146 -12.04 17.21 -9.70
CA THR A 146 -11.67 17.17 -8.28
C THR A 146 -12.74 16.53 -7.38
N SER A 147 -13.89 16.14 -7.95
CA SER A 147 -14.99 15.54 -7.19
C SER A 147 -14.68 14.08 -6.86
N LEU A 148 -14.89 13.70 -5.61
CA LEU A 148 -14.75 12.31 -5.18
C LEU A 148 -15.72 11.35 -5.89
N SER A 149 -16.83 11.85 -6.45
CA SER A 149 -17.76 11.05 -7.24
C SER A 149 -17.16 10.52 -8.55
N SER A 150 -16.06 11.10 -9.05
CA SER A 150 -15.35 10.63 -10.24
C SER A 150 -14.27 9.57 -9.95
N ILE A 151 -14.21 9.04 -8.72
CA ILE A 151 -13.26 8.00 -8.35
C ILE A 151 -13.49 6.73 -9.19
N ARG A 152 -12.40 6.20 -9.74
CA ARG A 152 -12.35 5.02 -10.60
C ARG A 152 -11.13 4.14 -10.28
N THR A 153 -10.83 3.94 -9.00
CA THR A 153 -9.64 3.19 -8.53
C THR A 153 -9.47 1.83 -9.22
N SER A 154 -10.55 1.07 -9.42
CA SER A 154 -10.51 -0.25 -10.08
C SER A 154 -10.16 -0.18 -11.58
N LYS A 155 -10.23 1.02 -12.16
CA LYS A 155 -9.90 1.29 -13.56
C LYS A 155 -8.44 1.71 -13.76
N PHE A 156 -7.64 1.73 -12.69
CA PHE A 156 -6.20 1.95 -12.79
C PHE A 156 -5.43 0.68 -12.52
N VAL A 157 -4.31 0.49 -13.22
CA VAL A 157 -3.27 -0.47 -12.87
C VAL A 157 -2.19 0.26 -12.08
N PRO A 158 -2.12 0.09 -10.74
CA PRO A 158 -1.24 0.87 -9.90
C PRO A 158 0.21 0.40 -9.96
N VAL A 159 1.15 1.34 -10.04
CA VAL A 159 2.60 1.08 -10.03
C VAL A 159 3.05 0.44 -8.72
N ASP A 160 2.61 0.99 -7.61
CA ASP A 160 2.98 0.55 -6.26
C ASP A 160 2.55 -0.88 -5.97
N LEU A 161 1.30 -1.25 -6.27
CA LEU A 161 0.80 -2.62 -6.09
C LEU A 161 1.65 -3.63 -6.85
N ASN A 162 1.92 -3.37 -8.13
CA ASN A 162 2.68 -4.30 -8.96
C ASN A 162 4.17 -4.35 -8.56
N ALA A 163 4.72 -3.25 -8.04
CA ALA A 163 6.05 -3.22 -7.45
C ALA A 163 6.14 -4.07 -6.17
N PHE A 164 5.14 -3.99 -5.27
CA PHE A 164 5.09 -4.81 -4.05
C PHE A 164 4.98 -6.30 -4.38
N LEU A 165 4.10 -6.67 -5.31
CA LEU A 165 3.94 -8.06 -5.73
C LEU A 165 5.20 -8.58 -6.42
N CYS A 166 5.86 -7.78 -7.26
CA CYS A 166 7.13 -8.18 -7.87
C CYS A 166 8.21 -8.47 -6.81
N GLN A 167 8.32 -7.62 -5.79
CA GLN A 167 9.29 -7.84 -4.72
C GLN A 167 8.93 -9.08 -3.91
N ALA A 168 7.65 -9.28 -3.61
CA ALA A 168 7.18 -10.47 -2.91
C ALA A 168 7.48 -11.75 -3.70
N GLU A 169 7.26 -11.76 -5.02
CA GLU A 169 7.62 -12.89 -5.90
C GLU A 169 9.13 -13.18 -5.86
N ALA A 170 9.97 -12.15 -5.95
CA ALA A 170 11.42 -12.30 -5.83
C ALA A 170 11.85 -12.90 -4.48
N LEU A 171 11.24 -12.42 -3.39
CA LEU A 171 11.50 -12.90 -2.03
C LEU A 171 11.00 -14.33 -1.81
N MET A 172 9.82 -14.70 -2.32
CA MET A 172 9.33 -16.07 -2.27
C MET A 172 10.24 -17.03 -3.02
N SER A 173 10.74 -16.65 -4.21
CA SER A 173 11.76 -17.42 -4.92
C SER A 173 13.01 -17.67 -4.05
N ASN A 174 13.48 -16.63 -3.36
CA ASN A 174 14.64 -16.74 -2.47
C ASN A 174 14.36 -17.62 -1.25
N PHE A 175 13.19 -17.50 -0.63
CA PHE A 175 12.79 -18.34 0.49
C PHE A 175 12.73 -19.81 0.09
N TYR A 176 12.04 -20.15 -1.01
CA TYR A 176 11.98 -21.53 -1.50
C TYR A 176 13.36 -22.09 -1.87
N THR A 177 14.23 -21.28 -2.48
CA THR A 177 15.63 -21.68 -2.77
C THR A 177 16.37 -22.06 -1.49
N ARG A 178 16.26 -21.24 -0.44
CA ARG A 178 16.89 -21.53 0.87
C ARG A 178 16.33 -22.76 1.56
N LEU A 179 15.11 -23.15 1.24
CA LEU A 179 14.47 -24.38 1.73
C LEU A 179 14.76 -25.62 0.87
N GLY A 180 15.49 -25.47 -0.24
CA GLY A 180 15.79 -26.56 -1.17
C GLY A 180 14.61 -26.97 -2.06
N ASN A 181 13.60 -26.11 -2.21
CA ASN A 181 12.45 -26.35 -3.09
C ASN A 181 12.62 -25.59 -4.42
N ASP A 182 13.43 -26.14 -5.30
CA ASP A 182 13.80 -25.50 -6.57
C ASP A 182 12.61 -25.36 -7.55
N ILE A 183 11.60 -26.23 -7.43
CA ILE A 183 10.38 -26.18 -8.26
C ILE A 183 9.60 -24.90 -7.94
N GLN A 184 9.30 -24.66 -6.66
CA GLN A 184 8.59 -23.44 -6.25
C GLN A 184 9.46 -22.19 -6.44
N ALA A 185 10.76 -22.28 -6.17
CA ALA A 185 11.67 -21.17 -6.43
C ALA A 185 11.62 -20.73 -7.90
N THR A 186 11.63 -21.70 -8.83
CA THR A 186 11.55 -21.43 -10.27
C THR A 186 10.18 -20.88 -10.67
N LYS A 187 9.08 -21.37 -10.07
CA LYS A 187 7.73 -20.80 -10.27
C LYS A 187 7.72 -19.30 -9.98
N TYR A 188 8.16 -18.90 -8.78
CA TYR A 188 8.14 -17.49 -8.38
C TYR A 188 9.11 -16.62 -9.16
N ARG A 189 10.28 -17.15 -9.56
CA ARG A 189 11.20 -16.46 -10.47
C ARG A 189 10.55 -16.16 -11.82
N ASN A 190 9.81 -17.12 -12.38
CA ASN A 190 9.10 -16.91 -13.65
C ASN A 190 7.97 -15.88 -13.52
N LEU A 191 7.21 -15.92 -12.41
CA LEU A 191 6.16 -14.92 -12.13
C LEU A 191 6.75 -13.52 -12.02
N GLN A 192 7.84 -13.36 -11.27
CA GLN A 192 8.57 -12.10 -11.16
C GLN A 192 9.03 -11.58 -12.52
N GLN A 193 9.61 -12.43 -13.37
CA GLN A 193 10.05 -12.03 -14.71
C GLN A 193 8.90 -11.57 -15.61
N GLN A 194 7.77 -12.27 -15.56
CA GLN A 194 6.56 -11.89 -16.30
C GLN A 194 6.04 -10.52 -15.83
N ARG A 195 6.03 -10.29 -14.52
CA ARG A 195 5.60 -9.01 -13.93
C ARG A 195 6.55 -7.87 -14.27
N LEU A 196 7.86 -8.08 -14.21
CA LEU A 196 8.86 -7.10 -14.65
C LEU A 196 8.66 -6.69 -16.10
N ALA A 197 8.42 -7.66 -16.99
CA ALA A 197 8.13 -7.39 -18.39
C ALA A 197 6.82 -6.58 -18.56
N ALA A 198 5.77 -6.95 -17.83
CA ALA A 198 4.49 -6.24 -17.85
C ALA A 198 4.60 -4.81 -17.32
N MET A 199 5.33 -4.58 -16.21
CA MET A 199 5.58 -3.25 -15.67
C MET A 199 6.39 -2.38 -16.63
N ARG A 200 7.39 -2.94 -17.32
CA ARG A 200 8.14 -2.22 -18.37
C ARG A 200 7.25 -1.87 -19.56
N ALA A 201 6.38 -2.77 -19.99
CA ALA A 201 5.54 -2.53 -21.16
C ALA A 201 4.42 -1.51 -20.89
N ILE A 202 3.75 -1.63 -19.75
CA ILE A 202 2.51 -0.90 -19.46
C ILE A 202 2.74 0.36 -18.63
N LEU A 203 3.64 0.31 -17.64
CA LEU A 203 3.75 1.34 -16.60
C LEU A 203 4.95 2.28 -16.82
N TRP A 204 6.02 1.81 -17.46
CA TRP A 204 7.21 2.63 -17.72
C TRP A 204 6.98 3.62 -18.85
N ASP A 205 7.41 4.87 -18.65
CA ASP A 205 7.43 5.90 -19.68
C ASP A 205 8.86 6.36 -19.97
N GLU A 206 9.31 6.10 -21.21
CA GLU A 206 10.69 6.32 -21.62
C GLU A 206 11.06 7.81 -21.72
N GLU A 207 10.10 8.65 -22.13
CA GLU A 207 10.32 10.09 -22.29
C GLU A 207 10.38 10.80 -20.93
N LYS A 208 9.44 10.46 -20.05
CA LYS A 208 9.41 11.02 -18.69
C LYS A 208 10.46 10.40 -17.78
N GLY A 209 10.88 9.17 -18.05
CA GLY A 209 11.88 8.48 -17.24
C GLY A 209 11.34 7.96 -15.90
N ALA A 210 10.06 7.62 -15.82
CA ALA A 210 9.44 7.14 -14.58
C ALA A 210 8.30 6.15 -14.87
N TRP A 211 7.79 5.50 -13.81
CA TRP A 211 6.61 4.64 -13.90
C TRP A 211 5.37 5.42 -13.54
N PHE A 212 4.25 5.09 -14.21
CA PHE A 212 2.97 5.75 -14.03
C PHE A 212 1.85 4.73 -14.02
N ASP A 213 0.79 5.02 -13.26
CA ASP A 213 -0.39 4.17 -13.26
C ASP A 213 -1.03 4.17 -14.65
N TYR A 214 -1.56 3.02 -15.06
CA TYR A 214 -2.21 2.90 -16.37
C TYR A 214 -3.73 2.97 -16.23
N ASP A 215 -4.34 3.95 -16.90
CA ASP A 215 -5.79 4.12 -16.99
C ASP A 215 -6.35 3.15 -18.02
N LEU A 216 -7.11 2.16 -17.54
CA LEU A 216 -7.72 1.11 -18.34
C LEU A 216 -8.88 1.63 -19.21
N GLU A 217 -9.55 2.70 -18.79
CA GLU A 217 -10.70 3.27 -19.54
C GLU A 217 -10.22 4.11 -20.71
N ASN A 218 -9.19 4.93 -20.49
CA ASN A 218 -8.65 5.81 -21.52
C ASN A 218 -7.46 5.22 -22.29
N GLY A 219 -6.96 4.05 -21.87
CA GLY A 219 -5.84 3.35 -22.52
C GLY A 219 -4.52 4.13 -22.48
N LYS A 220 -4.31 4.95 -21.44
CA LYS A 220 -3.15 5.86 -21.32
C LYS A 220 -2.58 5.88 -19.91
N LYS A 221 -1.33 6.31 -19.77
CA LYS A 221 -0.71 6.51 -18.45
C LYS A 221 -1.20 7.79 -17.79
N ASN A 222 -1.39 7.77 -16.47
CA ASN A 222 -1.57 8.98 -15.67
C ASN A 222 -0.20 9.62 -15.39
N LEU A 223 0.17 10.62 -16.19
CA LEU A 223 1.50 11.26 -16.13
C LEU A 223 1.67 12.27 -14.98
N GLU A 224 0.71 12.36 -14.06
CA GLU A 224 0.85 13.19 -12.87
C GLU A 224 1.90 12.63 -11.90
N PHE A 225 2.45 13.54 -11.08
CA PHE A 225 3.43 13.15 -10.08
C PHE A 225 2.74 12.54 -8.86
N TYR A 226 3.15 11.31 -8.54
CA TYR A 226 2.89 10.65 -7.27
C TYR A 226 4.18 9.98 -6.78
N PRO A 227 4.49 9.95 -5.47
CA PRO A 227 5.63 9.20 -4.95
C PRO A 227 5.64 7.72 -5.35
N SER A 228 4.47 7.12 -5.62
CA SER A 228 4.31 5.75 -6.11
C SER A 228 5.01 5.50 -7.46
N ASN A 229 5.22 6.55 -8.26
CA ASN A 229 5.92 6.49 -9.54
C ASN A 229 7.36 5.93 -9.40
N LEU A 230 7.91 5.95 -8.18
CA LEU A 230 9.27 5.54 -7.86
C LEU A 230 9.33 4.26 -7.02
N THR A 231 8.19 3.68 -6.66
CA THR A 231 8.12 2.41 -5.91
C THR A 231 8.88 1.25 -6.62
N PRO A 232 8.96 1.18 -7.96
CA PRO A 232 9.78 0.17 -8.64
C PRO A 232 11.27 0.26 -8.30
N LEU A 233 11.81 1.47 -8.07
CA LEU A 233 13.18 1.64 -7.58
C LEU A 233 13.33 1.12 -6.15
N TRP A 234 12.33 1.36 -5.29
CA TRP A 234 12.36 0.94 -3.89
C TRP A 234 12.31 -0.58 -3.75
N SER A 235 11.42 -1.20 -4.53
CA SER A 235 11.24 -2.65 -4.56
C SER A 235 12.37 -3.40 -5.27
N GLY A 236 13.22 -2.70 -6.02
CA GLY A 236 14.21 -3.31 -6.91
C GLY A 236 13.58 -3.96 -8.15
N CYS A 237 12.34 -3.61 -8.47
CA CYS A 237 11.55 -4.22 -9.53
C CYS A 237 11.58 -3.41 -10.82
N PHE A 238 12.77 -3.30 -11.40
CA PHE A 238 13.01 -2.69 -12.69
C PHE A 238 14.04 -3.50 -13.47
N SER A 239 13.90 -3.55 -14.79
CA SER A 239 14.73 -4.40 -15.66
C SER A 239 15.96 -3.70 -16.23
N ASP A 240 16.00 -2.36 -16.18
CA ASP A 240 16.94 -1.53 -16.93
C ASP A 240 17.69 -0.61 -15.96
N PRO A 241 19.02 -0.82 -15.79
CA PRO A 241 19.83 0.00 -14.91
C PRO A 241 19.76 1.51 -15.22
N ASP A 242 19.58 1.88 -16.49
CA ASP A 242 19.51 3.29 -16.90
C ASP A 242 18.21 3.97 -16.43
N ALA A 243 17.20 3.18 -16.02
CA ALA A 243 15.95 3.70 -15.45
C ALA A 243 16.21 4.50 -14.17
N VAL A 244 17.28 4.19 -13.43
CA VAL A 244 17.68 4.91 -12.22
C VAL A 244 18.03 6.37 -12.54
N ASP A 245 18.92 6.59 -13.51
CA ASP A 245 19.37 7.94 -13.87
C ASP A 245 18.23 8.77 -14.49
N LYS A 246 17.37 8.11 -15.27
CA LYS A 246 16.16 8.74 -15.83
C LYS A 246 15.17 9.15 -14.73
N ALA A 247 14.93 8.31 -13.74
CA ALA A 247 14.04 8.61 -12.63
C ALA A 247 14.61 9.69 -11.69
N LEU A 248 15.93 9.75 -11.53
CA LEU A 248 16.61 10.85 -10.85
C LEU A 248 16.38 12.18 -11.57
N LYS A 249 16.52 12.20 -12.90
CA LYS A 249 16.23 13.37 -13.70
C LYS A 249 14.77 13.79 -13.59
N TYR A 250 13.83 12.84 -13.63
CA TYR A 250 12.40 13.08 -13.40
C TYR A 250 12.13 13.76 -12.04
N LEU A 251 12.80 13.32 -10.97
CA LEU A 251 12.70 13.93 -9.65
C LEU A 251 13.23 15.37 -9.62
N GLU A 252 14.31 15.64 -10.34
CA GLU A 252 14.88 16.99 -10.47
C GLU A 252 13.95 17.91 -11.27
N ASP A 253 13.48 17.45 -12.43
CA ASP A 253 12.61 18.18 -13.35
C ASP A 253 11.23 18.48 -12.73
N SER A 254 10.70 17.57 -11.89
CA SER A 254 9.46 17.77 -11.14
C SER A 254 9.59 18.74 -9.96
N GLN A 255 10.82 19.19 -9.64
CA GLN A 255 11.14 20.07 -8.51
C GLN A 255 10.65 19.55 -7.15
N ILE A 256 10.33 18.26 -7.03
CA ILE A 256 9.71 17.71 -5.84
C ILE A 256 10.64 17.70 -4.63
N LEU A 257 11.95 17.75 -4.87
CA LEU A 257 12.97 17.84 -3.82
C LEU A 257 13.10 19.26 -3.24
N THR A 258 12.41 20.26 -3.80
CA THR A 258 12.44 21.64 -3.30
C THR A 258 11.48 21.88 -2.13
N TYR A 259 10.54 20.96 -1.87
CA TYR A 259 9.58 21.09 -0.79
C TYR A 259 10.25 20.90 0.58
N GLN A 260 10.16 21.93 1.43
CA GLN A 260 10.90 22.03 2.69
C GLN A 260 10.52 20.94 3.72
N TYR A 261 9.28 20.46 3.71
CA TYR A 261 8.74 19.57 4.75
C TYR A 261 8.57 18.12 4.28
N GLY A 262 9.17 17.76 3.15
CA GLY A 262 9.09 16.43 2.55
C GLY A 262 8.39 16.43 1.20
N ILE A 263 8.35 15.26 0.59
CA ILE A 263 7.74 15.02 -0.72
C ILE A 263 6.21 15.01 -0.55
N PRO A 264 5.47 15.94 -1.18
CA PRO A 264 4.01 15.90 -1.13
C PRO A 264 3.48 14.68 -1.87
N THR A 265 2.30 14.24 -1.45
CA THR A 265 1.67 13.00 -1.94
C THR A 265 1.18 13.12 -3.38
N SER A 266 0.85 14.34 -3.80
CA SER A 266 0.63 14.72 -5.20
C SER A 266 0.96 16.21 -5.35
N LEU A 267 0.84 16.74 -6.56
CA LEU A 267 0.92 18.18 -6.83
C LEU A 267 -0.46 18.85 -6.93
N GLN A 268 -1.54 18.08 -6.81
CA GLN A 268 -2.91 18.55 -7.01
C GLN A 268 -3.54 19.05 -5.70
N LYS A 269 -4.25 20.18 -5.77
CA LYS A 269 -4.96 20.80 -4.62
C LYS A 269 -6.45 20.45 -4.65
N THR A 270 -6.78 19.21 -4.27
CA THR A 270 -8.16 18.71 -4.31
C THR A 270 -8.91 18.85 -2.97
N GLY A 271 -8.19 19.04 -1.86
CA GLY A 271 -8.74 18.94 -0.51
C GLY A 271 -8.83 17.51 0.03
N GLN A 272 -8.44 16.50 -0.76
CA GLN A 272 -8.36 15.11 -0.31
C GLN A 272 -7.10 14.87 0.54
N GLN A 273 -7.11 13.84 1.38
CA GLN A 273 -6.03 13.61 2.35
C GLN A 273 -4.71 13.12 1.70
N TRP A 274 -4.77 12.39 0.60
CA TRP A 274 -3.61 11.88 -0.15
C TRP A 274 -3.29 12.77 -1.36
N ASP A 275 -3.32 14.09 -1.15
CA ASP A 275 -3.01 15.11 -2.15
C ASP A 275 -2.28 16.30 -1.53
N PHE A 276 -1.78 17.23 -2.36
CA PHE A 276 -1.14 18.45 -1.87
C PHE A 276 -2.09 19.24 -0.93
N PRO A 277 -1.61 19.74 0.23
CA PRO A 277 -0.21 19.85 0.68
C PRO A 277 0.29 18.69 1.54
N ASN A 278 -0.47 17.61 1.68
CA ASN A 278 -0.16 16.55 2.64
C ASN A 278 1.01 15.68 2.19
N ALA A 279 1.82 15.27 3.15
CA ALA A 279 2.91 14.31 2.97
C ALA A 279 2.76 13.18 4.00
N TRP A 280 2.91 11.94 3.56
CA TRP A 280 2.74 10.75 4.39
C TRP A 280 4.05 10.00 4.59
N ALA A 281 4.25 9.47 5.81
CA ALA A 281 5.47 8.76 6.17
C ALA A 281 5.79 7.53 5.29
N PRO A 282 4.83 6.69 4.86
CA PRO A 282 5.11 5.57 3.96
C PRO A 282 5.71 6.01 2.62
N CYS A 283 5.15 7.07 2.01
CA CYS A 283 5.70 7.68 0.78
C CYS A 283 7.13 8.17 1.00
N ARG A 284 7.40 8.74 2.18
CA ARG A 284 8.75 9.14 2.59
C ARG A 284 9.67 7.92 2.69
N THR A 285 9.26 6.82 3.33
CA THR A 285 10.09 5.63 3.48
C THR A 285 10.51 5.05 2.12
N TRP A 286 9.60 4.95 1.15
CA TRP A 286 9.92 4.46 -0.20
C TRP A 286 10.97 5.33 -0.88
N SER A 287 10.82 6.65 -0.86
CA SER A 287 11.82 7.56 -1.40
C SER A 287 13.13 7.55 -0.61
N SER A 288 13.07 7.31 0.71
CA SER A 288 14.24 7.29 1.61
C SER A 288 15.11 6.06 1.46
N GLU A 289 14.51 4.89 1.22
CA GLU A 289 15.23 3.61 1.15
C GLU A 289 15.79 3.35 -0.25
N VAL A 290 15.19 3.98 -1.28
CA VAL A 290 15.80 4.11 -2.61
C VAL A 290 17.13 4.87 -2.51
N TRP A 291 17.20 5.86 -1.62
CA TRP A 291 18.30 6.83 -1.61
C TRP A 291 19.66 6.26 -1.18
N PRO A 292 19.77 5.38 -0.16
CA PRO A 292 20.99 4.65 0.16
C PRO A 292 21.54 3.83 -1.00
N SER A 293 20.67 3.19 -1.79
CA SER A 293 21.04 2.44 -2.99
C SER A 293 21.62 3.33 -4.09
N LEU A 294 21.32 4.63 -4.04
CA LEU A 294 21.82 5.67 -4.95
C LEU A 294 23.07 6.39 -4.40
N LEU A 295 23.53 6.08 -3.18
CA LEU A 295 24.72 6.71 -2.58
C LEU A 295 26.02 6.41 -3.35
N HIS A 296 26.05 5.38 -4.19
CA HIS A 296 27.17 5.13 -5.10
C HIS A 296 27.31 6.23 -6.18
N LEU A 297 26.31 7.10 -6.36
CA LEU A 297 26.26 8.17 -7.37
C LEU A 297 26.69 9.56 -6.82
N GLY A 298 27.30 9.60 -5.63
CA GLY A 298 28.03 10.78 -5.11
C GLY A 298 27.29 11.63 -4.07
N PRO A 299 28.00 12.54 -3.37
CA PRO A 299 27.45 13.30 -2.26
C PRO A 299 26.56 14.45 -2.75
N ARG A 300 25.23 14.29 -2.66
CA ARG A 300 24.26 15.34 -3.03
C ARG A 300 23.70 16.06 -1.81
N LYS A 301 23.75 17.41 -1.84
CA LYS A 301 23.42 18.34 -0.73
C LYS A 301 22.04 18.14 -0.09
N TRP A 302 21.09 17.55 -0.80
CA TRP A 302 19.71 17.44 -0.36
C TRP A 302 19.48 16.45 0.78
N LEU A 303 20.37 15.46 0.97
CA LEU A 303 20.37 14.53 2.12
C LEU A 303 20.38 15.26 3.47
N SER A 304 21.04 16.42 3.51
CA SER A 304 21.19 17.24 4.72
C SER A 304 19.93 18.02 5.10
N SER A 305 19.05 18.32 4.14
CA SER A 305 17.72 18.88 4.40
C SER A 305 16.77 17.78 4.89
N TRP A 306 16.95 16.57 4.36
CA TRP A 306 16.15 15.37 4.62
C TRP A 306 16.23 14.84 6.06
N LEU A 307 17.42 14.87 6.68
CA LEU A 307 17.64 14.37 8.05
C LEU A 307 17.18 15.34 9.16
N ARG A 308 17.02 16.65 8.87
CA ARG A 308 16.69 17.67 9.91
C ARG A 308 15.27 17.61 10.44
N ILE A 309 14.34 17.02 9.67
CA ILE A 309 12.90 17.04 9.99
C ILE A 309 12.53 16.07 11.14
N GLY A 310 13.48 15.23 11.60
CA GLY A 310 13.31 14.39 12.80
C GLY A 310 13.98 14.92 14.07
N SER A 311 14.74 16.02 13.99
CA SER A 311 15.63 16.47 15.07
C SER A 311 15.29 17.83 15.68
N GLU A 312 14.31 18.57 15.15
CA GLU A 312 13.90 19.86 15.73
C GLU A 312 12.72 19.69 16.70
N PRO A 313 12.86 20.11 17.97
CA PRO A 313 11.76 20.05 18.92
C PRO A 313 10.68 21.05 18.49
N THR A 314 9.49 20.53 18.19
CA THR A 314 8.29 21.32 17.86
C THR A 314 8.09 22.45 18.87
N LEU A 315 8.26 23.69 18.43
CA LEU A 315 7.80 24.88 19.14
C LEU A 315 6.26 24.92 19.11
N ARG A 316 5.66 24.84 20.28
CA ARG A 316 4.26 25.19 20.53
C ARG A 316 4.02 26.66 20.19
N SER A 317 3.03 26.95 19.37
CA SER A 317 1.93 27.88 19.72
C SER A 317 1.02 28.14 18.51
N THR A 318 -0.21 27.63 18.57
CA THR A 318 -1.38 28.37 18.09
C THR A 318 -2.02 29.07 19.29
N PRO A 319 -2.50 30.32 19.18
CA PRO A 319 -3.24 30.98 20.25
C PRO A 319 -4.54 30.23 20.51
N LYS A 320 -4.83 30.06 21.80
CA LYS A 320 -5.99 29.37 22.35
C LYS A 320 -7.30 30.10 22.00
N SER A 321 -8.27 29.35 21.49
CA SER A 321 -9.59 29.26 22.13
C SER A 321 -9.83 27.78 22.50
N GLN A 322 -9.78 27.51 23.80
CA GLN A 322 -10.06 26.24 24.50
C GLN A 322 -11.55 26.23 24.93
N PRO A 323 -12.14 25.12 25.49
CA PRO A 323 -11.52 23.99 26.22
C PRO A 323 -11.92 22.58 25.71
N CYS A 324 -10.99 21.63 25.58
CA CYS A 324 -10.39 20.74 26.60
C CYS A 324 -11.26 19.55 27.05
N LEU A 325 -10.78 18.34 26.70
CA LEU A 325 -10.46 17.32 27.69
C LEU A 325 -9.32 16.44 27.15
N ARG A 326 -8.12 16.64 27.72
CA ARG A 326 -6.94 15.77 27.54
C ARG A 326 -6.78 14.94 28.81
N SER A 327 -6.33 13.70 28.58
CA SER A 327 -5.44 12.90 29.43
C SER A 327 -6.04 12.24 30.68
N MET A 328 -5.94 10.91 30.73
CA MET A 328 -5.06 10.25 31.71
C MET A 328 -4.54 8.90 31.17
N THR A 329 -3.22 8.80 31.01
CA THR A 329 -2.47 7.54 31.13
C THR A 329 -1.30 7.80 32.08
N SER A 330 -1.01 6.79 32.92
CA SER A 330 0.04 6.66 33.93
C SER A 330 -0.29 7.23 35.32
N ALA A 331 -0.68 6.32 36.23
CA ALA A 331 -0.33 6.39 37.63
C ALA A 331 0.40 5.08 37.96
N VAL A 332 1.69 5.18 38.31
CA VAL A 332 2.42 4.13 39.03
C VAL A 332 2.18 4.40 40.51
N VAL A 333 1.51 3.47 41.19
CA VAL A 333 1.54 3.34 42.65
C VAL A 333 1.65 1.85 42.93
N GLY A 334 2.72 1.45 43.63
CA GLY A 334 2.87 0.10 44.12
C GLY A 334 2.07 -0.11 45.41
N SER A 335 1.33 -1.21 45.48
CA SER A 335 1.12 -1.97 46.72
C SER A 335 0.61 -3.37 46.41
N GLN A 336 0.91 -4.28 47.33
CA GLN A 336 0.93 -5.73 47.27
C GLN A 336 -0.45 -6.44 47.09
N VAL A 337 -0.37 -7.60 46.41
CA VAL A 337 -1.04 -8.90 46.67
C VAL A 337 -2.58 -8.96 46.76
N GLU A 338 -3.21 -9.68 45.82
CA GLU A 338 -3.93 -10.95 46.09
C GLU A 338 -4.31 -11.67 44.78
N GLU A 339 -4.07 -12.98 44.73
CA GLU A 339 -4.41 -13.89 43.64
C GLU A 339 -5.93 -14.11 43.58
N GLY A 340 -6.54 -13.86 42.42
CA GLY A 340 -7.95 -14.14 42.16
C GLY A 340 -8.16 -14.71 40.77
N SER A 341 -8.41 -16.02 40.70
CA SER A 341 -8.68 -16.78 39.47
C SER A 341 -9.89 -16.23 38.69
N MET A 342 -9.72 -15.92 37.39
CA MET A 342 -10.85 -15.70 36.47
C MET A 342 -10.96 -16.84 35.46
N LYS A 343 -12.03 -17.64 35.63
CA LYS A 343 -12.46 -18.69 34.70
C LYS A 343 -13.11 -18.05 33.48
N PHE A 344 -12.60 -18.32 32.27
CA PHE A 344 -13.29 -18.04 31.02
C PHE A 344 -14.47 -19.02 30.83
N ARG A 345 -15.70 -18.51 30.74
CA ARG A 345 -16.87 -19.28 30.26
C ARG A 345 -17.03 -19.06 28.76
N ARG A 346 -17.00 -20.17 28.03
CA ARG A 346 -17.28 -20.32 26.60
C ARG A 346 -18.80 -20.21 26.40
N ALA A 347 -19.29 -19.18 25.71
CA ALA A 347 -20.68 -19.09 25.29
C ALA A 347 -20.81 -19.64 23.86
N LEU A 348 -21.67 -20.65 23.72
CA LEU A 348 -21.94 -21.40 22.50
C LEU A 348 -22.84 -20.62 21.53
N ALA A 349 -22.68 -20.93 20.24
CA ALA A 349 -23.37 -20.36 19.10
C ALA A 349 -24.89 -20.61 19.08
N GLY A 350 -25.62 -19.70 18.45
CA GLY A 350 -26.98 -19.88 17.94
C GLY A 350 -27.23 -18.90 16.77
N PRO A 351 -27.97 -19.29 15.72
CA PRO A 351 -28.18 -18.47 14.52
C PRO A 351 -29.23 -17.38 14.76
N MET A 352 -29.05 -16.21 14.11
CA MET A 352 -29.96 -15.07 14.19
C MET A 352 -30.55 -14.84 12.80
N GLU A 353 -31.80 -15.26 12.59
CA GLU A 353 -32.63 -14.89 11.44
C GLU A 353 -33.31 -13.53 11.73
N TRP A 354 -33.42 -12.67 10.72
CA TRP A 354 -34.15 -11.41 10.80
C TRP A 354 -35.32 -11.43 9.82
N SER A 355 -36.53 -11.25 10.37
CA SER A 355 -37.75 -10.84 9.68
C SER A 355 -37.84 -9.33 9.54
#